data_AF-A0A1L8I6T7-F1
#
_entry.id   AF-A0A1L8I6T7-F1
#
_cell.length_a   1.000
_cell.length_b   1.000
_cell.length_c   1.000
_cell.angle_alpha   90.00
_cell.angle_beta   90.00
_cell.angle_gamma   90.00
#
_symmetry.space_group_name_H-M   'P 1'
#
loop_
_entity.id
_entity.type
_entity.pdbx_description
1 polymer ?
#
loop_
_entity_poly.entity_id
_entity_poly.type
_entity_poly.pdbx_seq_one_letter_code
_entity_poly.pdbx_strand_id
1 'polypeptide(L)' 'MDVLTQVELHHLEELLRSEHAAAAKFRMYADYTNDDGVKKLCEQLADRHREHFIALMRQLPKKEVGS' A
#
# COMPACT_ATOMS: atom_id res chain seq x y z
N MET A 1 18.26 -17.05 1.51
CA MET A 1 17.02 -16.34 1.16
C MET A 1 15.91 -16.99 1.95
N ASP A 2 15.27 -16.26 2.85
CA ASP A 2 14.08 -16.76 3.53
C ASP A 2 12.98 -16.94 2.48
N VAL A 3 12.56 -18.19 2.30
CA VAL A 3 11.40 -18.53 1.50
C VAL A 3 10.20 -18.21 2.38
N LEU A 4 9.49 -17.12 2.06
CA LEU A 4 8.21 -16.82 2.70
C LEU A 4 7.30 -18.05 2.58
N THR A 5 6.75 -18.48 3.70
CA THR A 5 5.73 -19.52 3.73
C THR A 5 4.49 -19.04 2.97
N GLN A 6 3.65 -19.96 2.50
CA GLN A 6 2.38 -19.59 1.84
C GLN A 6 1.51 -18.68 2.72
N VAL A 7 1.54 -18.87 4.04
CA VAL A 7 0.78 -18.06 5.00
C VAL A 7 1.33 -16.64 5.06
N GLU A 8 2.65 -16.47 5.13
CA GLU A 8 3.28 -15.15 5.13
C GLU A 8 3.08 -14.41 3.80
N LEU A 9 3.14 -15.14 2.67
CA LEU A 9 2.81 -14.59 1.36
C LEU A 9 1.36 -14.11 1.30
N HIS A 10 0.42 -14.91 1.82
CA HIS A 10 -0.99 -14.53 1.87
C HIS A 10 -1.22 -13.26 2.69
N HIS A 11 -0.64 -13.19 3.89
CA HIS A 11 -0.73 -11.98 4.72
C HIS A 11 -0.09 -10.77 4.03
N LEU A 12 1.02 -10.95 3.32
CA LEU A 12 1.66 -9.87 2.57
C LEU A 12 0.75 -9.36 1.44
N GLU A 13 0.07 -10.25 0.72
CA GLU A 13 -0.92 -9.87 -0.29
C GLU A 13 -2.13 -9.14 0.31
N GLU A 14 -2.60 -9.56 1.49
CA GLU A 14 -3.67 -8.85 2.21
C GLU A 14 -3.25 -7.45 2.64
N LEU A 15 -2.02 -7.32 3.17
CA LEU A 15 -1.45 -6.02 3.52
C LEU A 15 -1.32 -5.12 2.29
N LEU A 16 -0.83 -5.64 1.16
CA LEU A 16 -0.75 -4.90 -0.10
C LEU A 16 -2.13 -4.42 -0.57
N ARG A 17 -3.16 -5.26 -0.51
CA ARG A 17 -4.54 -4.87 -0.84
C ARG A 17 -5.04 -3.78 0.09
N SER A 18 -4.76 -3.89 1.39
CA SER A 18 -5.16 -2.92 2.40
C SER A 18 -4.51 -1.55 2.17
N GLU A 19 -3.19 -1.52 1.96
CA GLU A 19 -2.44 -0.28 1.69
C GLU A 19 -2.93 0.41 0.41
N HIS A 20 -3.21 -0.37 -0.64
CA HIS A 20 -3.75 0.18 -1.88
C HIS A 20 -5.15 0.79 -1.68
N ALA A 21 -6.04 0.09 -0.96
CA ALA A 21 -7.38 0.58 -0.65
C ALA A 21 -7.35 1.82 0.24
N ALA A 22 -6.47 1.86 1.24
CA ALA A 22 -6.29 3.01 2.12
C ALA A 22 -5.82 4.24 1.34
N ALA A 23 -4.82 4.09 0.46
CA ALA A 23 -4.36 5.18 -0.40
C ALA A 23 -5.49 5.76 -1.27
N ALA A 24 -6.31 4.90 -1.89
CA ALA A 24 -7.44 5.33 -2.70
C ALA A 24 -8.51 6.05 -1.86
N LYS A 25 -8.80 5.54 -0.66
CA LYS A 25 -9.78 6.12 0.27
C LYS A 25 -9.38 7.53 0.71
N PHE A 26 -8.11 7.74 1.09
CA PHE A 26 -7.63 9.06 1.49
C PHE A 26 -7.55 10.03 0.31
N ARG A 27 -7.22 9.56 -0.90
CA ARG A 27 -7.31 10.37 -2.11
C ARG A 27 -8.74 10.89 -2.33
N MET A 28 -9.72 9.99 -2.22
CA MET A 28 -11.13 10.35 -2.31
C MET A 28 -11.50 11.36 -1.21
N TYR A 29 -11.08 11.17 0.04
CA TYR A 29 -11.37 12.15 1.11
C TYR A 29 -10.78 13.53 0.84
N ALA A 30 -9.59 13.61 0.24
CA ALA A 30 -9.00 14.88 -0.18
C ALA A 30 -9.81 15.57 -1.29
N ASP A 31 -10.43 14.80 -2.19
CA ASP A 31 -11.24 15.33 -3.30
C ASP A 31 -12.61 15.85 -2.84
N TYR A 32 -13.17 15.28 -1.76
CA TYR A 32 -14.52 15.61 -1.27
C TYR A 32 -14.55 16.59 -0.09
N THR A 33 -13.39 16.96 0.48
CA THR A 33 -13.33 17.94 1.56
C THR A 33 -13.16 19.36 1.04
N ASN A 34 -13.85 20.32 1.67
CA ASN A 34 -13.68 21.75 1.43
C ASN A 34 -12.68 22.41 2.41
N ASP A 35 -12.20 21.66 3.41
CA ASP A 35 -11.19 22.16 4.34
C ASP A 35 -9.79 21.85 3.82
N ASP A 36 -9.00 22.90 3.59
CA ASP A 36 -7.64 22.80 3.04
C ASP A 36 -6.68 22.03 3.97
N GLY A 37 -6.88 22.11 5.29
CA GLY A 37 -6.08 21.37 6.27
C GLY A 37 -6.35 19.87 6.20
N VAL A 38 -7.63 19.49 6.14
CA VAL A 38 -8.06 18.09 5.97
C VAL A 38 -7.61 17.56 4.62
N LYS A 39 -7.72 18.36 3.55
CA LYS A 39 -7.25 17.97 2.21
C LYS A 39 -5.78 17.61 2.23
N LYS A 40 -4.94 18.49 2.76
CA LYS A 40 -3.49 18.28 2.85
C LYS A 40 -3.13 17.07 3.70
N LEU A 41 -3.84 16.86 4.81
CA LEU A 41 -3.65 15.68 5.66
C LEU A 41 -4.01 14.39 4.90
N CYS A 42 -5.15 14.37 4.20
CA CYS A 42 -5.57 13.23 3.40
C CYS A 42 -4.61 12.93 2.25
N GLU A 43 -4.08 13.95 1.57
CA GLU A 43 -3.02 13.79 0.55
C GLU A 43 -1.76 13.16 1.15
N GLN A 44 -1.29 13.66 2.30
CA GLN A 44 -0.12 13.10 3.01
C GLN A 44 -0.33 11.65 3.44
N LEU A 45 -1.53 11.30 3.91
CA LEU A 45 -1.88 9.93 4.28
C LEU A 45 -1.91 9.02 3.05
N ALA A 46 -2.51 9.47 1.94
CA ALA A 46 -2.52 8.72 0.69
C ALA A 46 -1.12 8.42 0.17
N ASP A 47 -0.22 9.41 0.25
CA ASP A 47 1.18 9.24 -0.16
C ASP A 47 1.93 8.28 0.78
N ARG A 48 1.69 8.36 2.09
CA ARG A 48 2.28 7.42 3.06
C ARG A 48 1.87 5.96 2.79
N HIS A 49 0.59 5.73 2.51
CA HIS A 49 0.10 4.38 2.17
C HIS A 49 0.70 3.87 0.85
N ARG A 50 0.97 4.74 -0.13
CA ARG A 50 1.71 4.37 -1.34
C ARG A 50 3.16 4.00 -1.04
N GLU A 51 3.83 4.72 -0.16
CA GLU A 51 5.19 4.37 0.29
C GLU A 51 5.22 3.00 0.96
N HIS A 52 4.27 2.71 1.84
CA HIS A 52 4.13 1.41 2.49
C HIS A 52 3.89 0.30 1.45
N PHE A 53 2.99 0.51 0.49
CA PHE A 53 2.74 -0.43 -0.59
C PHE A 53 4.03 -0.75 -1.37
N ILE A 54 4.81 0.27 -1.75
CA ILE A 54 6.09 0.09 -2.46
C ILE A 54 7.09 -0.68 -1.58
N ALA A 55 7.14 -0.39 -0.28
CA ALA A 55 8.01 -1.09 0.66
C ALA A 55 7.65 -2.57 0.79
N LEU A 56 6.35 -2.90 0.92
CA LEU A 56 5.85 -4.28 0.96
C LEU A 56 6.11 -5.01 -0.37
N MET A 57 5.94 -4.33 -1.51
CA MET A 57 6.25 -4.88 -2.83
C MET A 57 7.71 -5.29 -2.98
N ARG A 58 8.64 -4.61 -2.29
CA ARG A 58 10.07 -4.98 -2.30
C ARG A 58 10.37 -6.23 -1.47
N GLN A 59 9.48 -6.57 -0.53
CA GLN A 59 9.59 -7.78 0.29
C GLN A 59 9.04 -9.02 -0.42
N LEU A 60 8.21 -8.84 -1.46
CA LEU A 60 7.80 -9.95 -2.31
C LEU A 60 9.04 -10.61 -2.93
N PRO A 61 9.16 -11.94 -2.84
CA PRO A 61 10.24 -12.63 -3.50
C PRO A 61 10.07 -12.39 -4.99
N LYS A 62 11.13 -11.90 -5.66
CA LYS A 62 11.16 -11.94 -7.13
C LYS A 62 10.99 -13.40 -7.49
N LYS A 63 9.81 -13.77 -7.97
CA LYS A 63 9.62 -15.06 -8.64
C LYS A 63 10.67 -15.06 -9.74
N GLU A 64 11.73 -15.84 -9.56
CA GLU A 64 12.60 -16.19 -10.66
C GLU A 64 11.69 -16.93 -11.64
N VAL A 65 11.18 -16.17 -12.61
CA VAL A 65 10.60 -16.74 -13.82
C VAL A 65 11.79 -17.41 -14.48
N GLY A 66 11.96 -18.70 -14.15
CA GLY A 66 12.88 -19.59 -14.82
C GLY A 66 12.66 -19.47 -16.32
N SER A 67 13.76 -19.18 -17.02
CA SER A 67 13.88 -19.24 -18.47
C SER A 67 13.69 -20.66 -18.99
#